data_AF-A0A9E1EUB8-F1
#
_entry.id   AF-A0A9E1EUB8-F1
#
_cell.length_a   1.000
_cell.length_b   1.000
_cell.length_c   1.000
_cell.angle_alpha   90.00
_cell.angle_beta   90.00
_cell.angle_gamma   90.00
#
_symmetry.space_group_name_H-M   'P 1'
#
loop_
_entity.id
_entity.type
_entity.pdbx_description
1 polymer ?
#
loop_
_entity_poly.entity_id
_entity_poly.type
_entity_poly.pdbx_seq_one_letter_code
_entity_poly.pdbx_strand_id
1 'polypeptide(L)'
;MSNDIFFKKTPRMTLIGACRFFGVKRKSYAGTIVERIYDYYCRGANNLHLEYFLYYRKEFPDFESFLEKKYNLFPDEIENKKSFLLCHKSLDFEADGHVTDLLEDEAIRGTFRKYMGEHIDDN
;
A
#
# COMPACT_ATOMS: atom_id res chain seq x y z
N MET A 1 8.57 -11.34 -10.21
CA MET A 1 8.81 -10.24 -9.25
C MET A 1 7.62 -10.23 -8.33
N SER A 2 7.80 -10.36 -7.01
CA SER A 2 6.67 -10.36 -6.08
C SER A 2 5.95 -9.02 -6.20
N ASN A 3 4.68 -9.05 -6.59
CA ASN A 3 3.83 -7.87 -6.78
C ASN A 3 3.27 -7.41 -5.42
N ASP A 4 4.12 -7.34 -4.41
CA ASP A 4 3.75 -7.00 -3.05
C ASP A 4 4.08 -5.54 -2.76
N ILE A 5 3.11 -4.82 -2.21
CA ILE A 5 3.28 -3.44 -1.76
C ILE A 5 3.26 -3.38 -0.25
N PHE A 6 4.30 -2.77 0.31
CA PHE A 6 4.42 -2.48 1.73
C PHE A 6 4.40 -0.97 1.95
N PHE A 7 3.46 -0.49 2.76
CA PHE A 7 3.34 0.94 3.04
C PHE A 7 2.95 1.20 4.49
N LYS A 8 3.36 2.37 5.01
CA LYS A 8 2.95 2.83 6.34
C LYS A 8 1.62 3.57 6.21
N LYS A 9 0.53 2.99 6.72
CA LYS A 9 -0.80 3.60 6.61
C LYS A 9 -0.91 4.82 7.51
N THR A 10 -0.99 6.01 6.91
CA THR A 10 -1.25 7.24 7.67
C THR A 10 -2.75 7.48 7.83
N PRO A 11 -3.20 8.24 8.85
CA PRO A 11 -4.62 8.59 9.01
C PRO A 11 -5.21 9.35 7.80
N ARG A 12 -4.37 9.97 6.98
CA ARG A 12 -4.78 10.67 5.75
C ARG A 12 -5.05 9.70 4.60
N MET A 13 -4.54 8.47 4.66
CA MET A 13 -4.70 7.42 3.65
C MET A 13 -6.09 6.78 3.70
N THR A 14 -7.09 7.59 3.37
CA THR A 14 -8.49 7.18 3.21
C THR A 14 -8.96 7.54 1.81
N LEU A 15 -10.00 6.90 1.29
CA LEU A 15 -10.57 7.29 -0.01
C LEU A 15 -10.96 8.78 -0.06
N ILE A 16 -11.47 9.31 1.06
CA ILE A 16 -11.79 10.74 1.18
C ILE A 16 -10.51 11.57 1.10
N GLY A 17 -9.45 11.14 1.78
CA GLY A 17 -8.14 11.78 1.74
C GLY A 17 -7.54 11.78 0.33
N ALA A 18 -7.65 10.67 -0.39
CA ALA A 18 -7.21 10.56 -1.78
C ALA A 18 -7.96 11.56 -2.65
N CYS A 19 -9.30 11.54 -2.65
CA CYS A 19 -10.09 12.53 -3.41
C CYS A 19 -9.72 13.98 -3.08
N ARG A 20 -9.47 14.29 -1.80
CA ARG A 20 -9.03 15.63 -1.37
C ARG A 20 -7.63 15.98 -1.88
N PHE A 21 -6.68 15.04 -1.84
CA PHE A 21 -5.32 15.23 -2.35
C PHE A 21 -5.31 15.52 -3.85
N PHE A 22 -6.13 14.80 -4.62
CA PHE A 22 -6.28 15.00 -6.06
C PHE A 22 -7.22 16.16 -6.44
N GLY A 23 -7.87 16.82 -5.47
CA GLY A 23 -8.80 17.93 -5.74
C GLY A 23 -10.07 17.51 -6.49
N VAL A 24 -10.47 16.23 -6.43
CA VAL A 24 -11.62 15.71 -7.19
C VAL A 24 -12.85 15.49 -6.31
N LYS A 25 -14.04 15.68 -6.89
CA LYS A 25 -15.32 15.41 -6.22
C LYS A 25 -15.58 13.90 -6.15
N ARG A 26 -15.92 13.37 -4.97
CA ARG A 26 -16.38 11.97 -4.82
C ARG A 26 -17.56 11.68 -5.75
N LYS A 27 -17.57 10.47 -6.34
CA LYS A 27 -18.59 10.00 -7.30
C LYS A 27 -18.68 10.79 -8.63
N SER A 28 -17.78 11.75 -8.88
CA SER A 28 -17.57 12.24 -10.25
C SER A 28 -16.78 11.20 -11.06
N TYR A 29 -16.75 11.33 -12.38
CA TYR A 29 -15.93 10.45 -13.23
C TYR A 29 -14.47 10.37 -12.74
N ALA A 30 -13.80 11.52 -12.59
CA ALA A 30 -12.43 11.58 -12.03
C ALA A 30 -12.35 11.01 -10.61
N GLY A 31 -13.38 11.21 -9.79
CA GLY A 31 -13.48 10.63 -8.45
C GLY A 31 -13.57 9.11 -8.46
N THR A 32 -14.25 8.51 -9.44
CA THR A 32 -14.31 7.05 -9.60
C THR A 32 -12.98 6.47 -10.05
N ILE A 33 -12.22 7.20 -10.88
CA ILE A 33 -10.86 6.80 -11.26
C ILE A 33 -9.94 6.80 -10.03
N VAL A 34 -9.96 7.87 -9.21
CA VAL A 34 -9.20 7.93 -7.95
C VAL A 34 -9.61 6.81 -6.99
N GLU A 35 -10.90 6.49 -6.93
CA GLU A 35 -11.38 5.36 -6.12
C GLU A 35 -10.81 4.03 -6.59
N ARG A 36 -10.80 3.76 -7.90
CA ARG A 36 -10.23 2.53 -8.46
C ARG A 36 -8.73 2.41 -8.20
N ILE A 37 -7.98 3.51 -8.34
CA ILE A 37 -6.54 3.50 -8.05
C ILE A 37 -6.28 3.33 -6.54
N TYR A 38 -7.05 4.02 -5.69
CA TYR A 38 -6.99 3.81 -4.24
C TYR A 38 -7.33 2.36 -3.87
N ASP A 39 -8.29 1.75 -4.57
CA ASP A 39 -8.68 0.38 -4.33
C ASP A 39 -7.58 -0.59 -4.75
N TYR A 40 -6.89 -0.33 -5.85
CA TYR A 40 -5.73 -1.07 -6.30
C TYR A 40 -4.60 -1.05 -5.25
N TYR A 41 -4.19 0.12 -4.74
CA TYR A 41 -3.07 0.22 -3.81
C TYR A 41 -3.41 -0.07 -2.33
N CYS A 42 -4.56 0.42 -1.86
CA CYS A 42 -4.80 0.58 -0.41
C CYS A 42 -6.00 -0.23 0.10
N ARG A 43 -7.08 -0.40 -0.68
CA ARG A 43 -8.26 -1.15 -0.20
C ARG A 43 -7.92 -2.63 -0.05
N GLY A 44 -8.33 -3.23 1.05
CA GLY A 44 -8.04 -4.64 1.35
C GLY A 44 -6.61 -4.92 1.80
N ALA A 45 -5.78 -3.89 2.02
CA ALA A 45 -4.46 -4.07 2.59
C ALA A 45 -4.55 -4.58 4.05
N ASN A 46 -3.77 -5.60 4.37
CA ASN A 46 -3.70 -6.20 5.70
C ASN A 46 -2.75 -5.40 6.59
N ASN A 47 -3.14 -5.16 7.83
CA ASN A 47 -2.20 -4.64 8.83
C ASN A 47 -1.36 -5.81 9.36
N LEU A 48 -0.07 -5.80 9.05
CA LEU A 48 0.84 -6.89 9.37
C LEU A 48 1.00 -7.11 10.87
N HIS A 49 0.98 -6.03 11.65
CA HIS A 49 1.11 -6.13 13.10
C HIS A 49 -0.12 -6.80 13.73
N LEU A 50 -1.31 -6.50 13.20
CA LEU A 50 -2.56 -7.13 13.63
C LEU A 50 -2.63 -8.59 13.17
N GLU A 51 -2.22 -8.88 11.93
CA GLU A 51 -2.13 -10.23 11.40
C GLU A 51 -1.17 -11.11 12.23
N TYR A 52 0.01 -10.57 12.54
CA TYR A 52 0.98 -11.22 13.42
C TYR A 52 0.37 -11.53 14.78
N PHE A 53 -0.25 -10.53 15.42
CA PHE A 53 -0.80 -10.68 16.75
C PHE A 53 -1.93 -11.72 16.84
N LEU A 54 -2.82 -11.75 15.83
CA LEU A 54 -3.98 -12.65 15.83
C LEU A 54 -3.63 -14.08 15.46
N TYR A 55 -2.77 -14.27 14.45
CA TYR A 55 -2.58 -15.58 13.83
C TYR A 55 -1.20 -16.19 14.10
N TYR A 56 -0.15 -15.37 14.12
CA TYR A 56 1.23 -15.85 14.02
C TYR A 56 2.05 -15.71 15.30
N ARG A 57 1.49 -15.11 16.35
CA ARG A 57 2.14 -14.94 17.67
C ARG A 57 2.59 -16.25 18.32
N LYS A 58 2.01 -17.39 17.92
CA LYS A 58 2.41 -18.72 18.42
C LYS A 58 3.50 -19.37 17.57
N GLU A 59 3.65 -18.94 16.31
CA GLU A 59 4.59 -19.53 15.34
C GLU A 59 5.93 -18.77 15.32
N PHE A 60 5.89 -17.46 15.58
CA PHE A 60 7.08 -16.61 15.60
C PHE A 60 7.24 -15.93 16.96
N PRO A 61 8.48 -15.84 17.49
CA PRO A 61 8.73 -15.23 18.80
C PRO A 61 8.53 -13.72 18.79
N ASP A 62 8.78 -13.07 17.66
CA ASP A 62 8.71 -11.63 17.50
C ASP A 62 8.21 -11.25 16.09
N PHE A 63 7.83 -9.96 15.95
CA PHE A 63 7.29 -9.44 14.69
C PHE A 63 8.32 -9.36 13.56
N GLU A 64 9.61 -9.19 13.87
CA GLU A 64 10.68 -9.12 12.86
C GLU A 64 10.91 -10.49 12.25
N SER A 65 11.00 -11.54 13.07
CA SER A 65 11.04 -12.93 12.64
C SER A 65 9.87 -13.31 11.73
N PHE A 66 8.68 -12.77 12.00
CA PHE A 66 7.50 -12.96 11.15
C PHE A 66 7.68 -12.29 9.78
N LEU A 67 8.14 -11.03 9.75
CA LEU A 67 8.39 -10.30 8.51
C LEU A 67 9.50 -10.95 7.66
N GLU A 68 10.59 -11.34 8.30
CA GLU A 68 11.73 -12.00 7.65
C GLU A 68 11.31 -13.33 7.03
N LYS A 69 10.66 -14.22 7.79
CA LYS A 69 10.37 -15.59 7.32
C LYS A 69 9.16 -15.69 6.39
N LYS A 70 8.10 -14.91 6.62
CA LYS A 70 6.87 -15.00 5.82
C LYS A 70 6.97 -14.19 4.54
N TYR A 71 7.55 -12.99 4.62
CA TYR A 71 7.61 -12.05 3.50
C TYR A 71 9.01 -11.95 2.88
N ASN A 72 10.01 -12.69 3.38
CA ASN A 72 11.40 -12.67 2.90
C ASN A 72 12.00 -11.25 2.88
N LEU A 73 11.60 -10.38 3.83
CA LEU A 73 12.14 -9.03 3.97
C LEU A 73 13.53 -9.08 4.59
N PHE A 74 14.46 -8.29 4.06
CA PHE A 74 15.81 -8.20 4.62
C PHE A 74 15.81 -7.40 5.93
N PRO A 75 16.76 -7.66 6.86
CA PRO A 75 16.80 -6.98 8.16
C PRO A 75 16.84 -5.45 8.08
N ASP A 76 17.56 -4.90 7.08
CA ASP A 76 17.64 -3.47 6.80
C ASP A 76 16.30 -2.89 6.31
N GLU A 77 15.56 -3.63 5.48
CA GLU A 77 14.21 -3.24 5.07
C GLU A 77 13.24 -3.27 6.25
N ILE A 78 13.36 -4.28 7.11
CA ILE A 78 12.53 -4.43 8.31
C ILE A 78 12.77 -3.23 9.24
N GLU A 79 14.02 -2.88 9.53
CA GLU A 79 14.35 -1.75 10.41
C GLU A 79 13.73 -0.44 9.91
N ASN A 80 13.80 -0.19 8.60
CA ASN A 80 13.24 0.99 7.96
C ASN A 80 11.70 0.99 7.93
N LYS A 81 11.07 -0.18 7.72
CA LYS A 81 9.62 -0.32 7.53
C LYS A 81 8.85 -0.63 8.80
N LYS A 82 9.53 -1.07 9.87
CA LYS A 82 8.91 -1.47 11.15
C LYS A 82 8.01 -0.37 11.68
N SER A 83 6.72 -0.69 11.76
CA SER A 83 5.70 0.20 12.29
C SER A 83 4.46 -0.60 12.65
N PHE A 84 3.75 -0.20 13.70
CA PHE A 84 2.41 -0.70 14.01
C PHE A 84 1.38 -0.40 12.90
N LEU A 85 1.71 0.54 12.01
CA LEU A 85 0.89 0.95 10.87
C LEU A 85 1.36 0.33 9.55
N LEU A 86 2.28 -0.64 9.60
CA LEU A 86 2.76 -1.32 8.40
C LEU A 86 1.64 -2.16 7.80
N CYS A 87 1.31 -1.86 6.55
CA CYS A 87 0.33 -2.57 5.76
C CYS A 87 1.00 -3.28 4.58
N HIS A 88 0.48 -4.46 4.28
CA HIS A 88 0.85 -5.26 3.10
C HIS A 88 -0.36 -5.42 2.20
N LYS A 89 -0.12 -5.37 0.90
CA LYS A 89 -1.09 -5.78 -0.11
C LYS A 89 -0.38 -6.51 -1.24
N SER A 90 -0.87 -7.72 -1.55
CA SER A 90 -0.54 -8.40 -2.81
C SER A 90 -1.37 -7.79 -3.95
N LEU A 91 -0.70 -7.47 -5.04
CA LEU A 91 -1.31 -7.05 -6.31
C LEU A 91 -1.43 -8.22 -7.31
N ASP A 92 -1.31 -9.47 -6.83
CA ASP A 92 -1.47 -10.66 -7.67
C ASP A 92 -2.92 -10.86 -8.13
N PHE A 93 -3.88 -10.19 -7.47
CA PHE A 93 -5.27 -10.16 -7.93
C PHE A 93 -5.39 -9.26 -9.16
N GLU A 94 -5.99 -9.78 -10.24
CA GLU A 94 -6.23 -9.03 -11.48
C GLU A 94 -6.85 -7.67 -11.18
N ALA A 95 -6.05 -6.63 -11.36
CA ALA A 95 -6.55 -5.28 -11.36
C ALA A 95 -7.55 -5.11 -12.50
N ASP A 96 -8.51 -4.20 -12.32
CA ASP A 96 -9.28 -3.68 -13.45
C ASP A 96 -8.28 -3.23 -14.54
N GLY A 97 -8.35 -3.81 -15.74
CA GLY A 97 -7.39 -3.55 -16.82
C GLY A 97 -7.24 -2.06 -17.13
N HIS A 98 -8.32 -1.29 -16.93
CA HIS A 98 -8.29 0.16 -17.08
C HIS A 98 -7.41 0.88 -16.05
N VAL A 99 -7.21 0.31 -14.86
CA VAL A 99 -6.34 0.86 -13.82
C VAL A 99 -4.89 0.53 -14.13
N THR A 100 -4.59 -0.67 -14.62
CA THR A 100 -3.22 -1.02 -15.02
C THR A 100 -2.74 -0.16 -16.17
N ASP A 101 -3.55 0.04 -17.20
CA ASP A 101 -3.22 0.91 -18.34
C ASP A 101 -2.97 2.36 -17.89
N LEU A 102 -3.79 2.84 -16.94
CA LEU A 102 -3.64 4.20 -16.39
C LEU A 102 -2.38 4.35 -15.53
N LEU A 103 -1.93 3.27 -14.88
CA LEU A 103 -0.72 3.26 -14.05
C LEU A 103 0.56 3.01 -14.86
N GLU A 104 0.47 2.74 -16.16
CA GLU A 104 1.62 2.84 -17.07
C GLU A 104 2.10 4.30 -17.21
N ASP A 105 1.22 5.28 -16.99
CA ASP A 105 1.60 6.68 -16.90
C ASP A 105 2.38 6.96 -15.62
N GLU A 106 3.68 7.25 -15.79
CA GLU A 106 4.61 7.53 -14.70
C GLU A 106 4.21 8.72 -13.84
N ALA A 107 3.58 9.75 -14.42
CA ALA A 107 3.15 10.93 -13.67
C ALA A 107 1.97 10.58 -12.75
N ILE A 108 1.01 9.79 -13.25
CA ILE A 108 -0.13 9.33 -12.44
C ILE A 108 0.36 8.40 -11.33
N ARG A 109 1.17 7.41 -11.68
CA ARG A 109 1.75 6.46 -10.72
C ARG A 109 2.56 7.18 -9.65
N GLY A 110 3.41 8.11 -10.07
CA GLY A 110 4.25 8.90 -9.16
C GLY A 110 3.44 9.78 -8.22
N THR A 111 2.37 10.42 -8.72
CA THR A 111 1.49 11.25 -7.88
C THR A 111 0.78 10.44 -6.81
N PHE A 112 0.36 9.20 -7.11
CA PHE A 112 -0.22 8.30 -6.11
C PHE A 112 0.79 7.78 -5.09
N ARG A 113 2.00 7.43 -5.52
CA ARG A 113 3.10 7.06 -4.62
C ARG A 113 3.45 8.18 -3.65
N LYS A 114 3.49 9.42 -4.14
CA LYS A 114 3.65 10.63 -3.32
C LYS A 114 2.53 10.79 -2.28
N TYR A 115 1.28 10.51 -2.65
CA TYR A 115 0.16 10.48 -1.71
C TYR A 115 0.34 9.41 -0.62
N MET A 116 0.89 8.24 -0.97
CA MET A 116 1.21 7.17 -0.02
C MET A 116 2.41 7.49 0.89
N GLY A 117 3.13 8.58 0.62
CA GLY A 117 4.32 8.97 1.36
C GLY A 117 5.59 8.27 0.89
N GLU A 118 5.56 7.63 -0.29
CA GLU A 118 6.80 7.22 -0.97
C GLU A 118 7.46 8.49 -1.51
N HIS A 119 8.68 8.77 -1.04
CA HIS A 119 9.54 9.75 -1.66
C HIS A 119 10.01 9.17 -2.99
N ILE A 120 9.60 9.82 -4.09
CA ILE A 120 10.28 9.65 -5.36
C ILE A 120 11.53 10.49 -5.21
N ASP A 121 12.68 9.85 -5.08
CA ASP A 121 13.94 10.57 -5.23
C ASP A 121 13.96 11.07 -6.68
N ASP A 122 13.73 12.38 -6.85
CA ASP A 122 13.95 13.08 -8.10
C ASP A 122 15.46 13.02 -8.38
N ASN A 123 15.87 12.06 -9.21
CA ASN A 123 17.23 11.94 -9.72
C ASN A 123 17.34 12.58 -11.10
#